data_AF-E2SQT1-F1
#
_entry.id   AF-E2SQT1-F1
#
_cell.length_a   1.000
_cell.length_b   1.000
_cell.length_c   1.000
_cell.angle_alpha   90.00
_cell.angle_beta   90.00
_cell.angle_gamma   90.00
#
_symmetry.space_group_name_H-M   'P 1'
#
loop_
_entity.id
_entity.type
_entity.pdbx_description
1 polymer ?
#
loop_
_entity_poly.entity_id
_entity_poly.type
_entity_poly.pdbx_seq_one_letter_code
_entity_poly.pdbx_strand_id
1 'polypeptide(L)'
;MPAGYFIGTEIAALSYNWILIPIGMLIGFFVVKAEPAVHVLTRQVEDMSSGAISTKAMLYSLSIGVGLSLGIAMLRILTGVSIMVFLIPGYLIAISLSFFVPKVFTGIAFDSGGVASGPMTATFLLPLAMGACEQLGGNVMLDAFGIVAMVAMTPLLTIQILGLFMKKKKKKDTDTLQEDIIMEFEEAANERTES
;
A
#
# COMPACT_ATOMS: atom_id res chain seq x y z
N MET A 1 -29.54 4.47 0.95
CA MET A 1 -28.46 3.48 1.11
C MET A 1 -27.16 4.09 0.57
N PRO A 2 -25.99 3.86 1.20
CA PRO A 2 -24.71 4.36 0.70
C PRO A 2 -24.42 3.82 -0.71
N ALA A 3 -23.80 4.62 -1.58
CA ALA A 3 -23.52 4.22 -2.97
C ALA A 3 -22.67 2.95 -3.06
N GLY A 4 -21.67 2.81 -2.19
CA GLY A 4 -20.83 1.62 -2.14
C GLY A 4 -21.65 0.35 -1.91
N TYR A 5 -22.62 0.38 -0.99
CA TYR A 5 -23.49 -0.76 -0.69
C TYR A 5 -24.25 -1.24 -1.94
N PHE A 6 -24.92 -0.32 -2.64
CA PHE A 6 -25.63 -0.65 -3.87
C PHE A 6 -24.72 -1.28 -4.92
N ILE A 7 -23.54 -0.67 -5.16
CA ILE A 7 -22.56 -1.20 -6.12
C ILE A 7 -22.09 -2.61 -5.72
N GLY A 8 -21.80 -2.83 -4.44
CA GLY A 8 -21.36 -4.13 -3.93
C GLY A 8 -22.41 -5.22 -4.13
N THR A 9 -23.67 -4.91 -3.81
CA THR A 9 -24.82 -5.82 -3.99
C THR A 9 -25.02 -6.18 -5.46
N GLU A 10 -25.09 -5.19 -6.35
CA GLU A 10 -25.34 -5.43 -7.78
C GLU A 10 -24.23 -6.27 -8.43
N ILE A 11 -22.95 -5.99 -8.11
CA ILE A 11 -21.83 -6.77 -8.66
C ILE A 11 -21.85 -8.21 -8.13
N ALA A 12 -22.14 -8.39 -6.84
CA ALA A 12 -22.19 -9.71 -6.21
C ALA A 12 -23.39 -10.55 -6.68
N ALA A 13 -24.47 -9.91 -7.15
CA ALA A 13 -25.65 -10.56 -7.71
C ALA A 13 -25.42 -11.15 -9.11
N LEU A 14 -24.35 -10.77 -9.80
CA LEU A 14 -24.00 -11.29 -11.12
C LEU A 14 -23.69 -12.80 -11.05
N SER A 15 -24.04 -13.53 -12.10
CA SER A 15 -23.72 -14.97 -12.23
C SER A 15 -22.21 -15.24 -12.23
N TYR A 16 -21.40 -14.26 -12.67
CA TYR A 16 -19.95 -14.28 -12.64
C TYR A 16 -19.38 -13.38 -11.52
N ASN A 17 -19.85 -13.58 -10.29
CA ASN A 17 -19.51 -12.79 -9.10
C ASN A 17 -17.99 -12.64 -8.80
N TRP A 18 -17.11 -13.47 -9.37
CA TRP A 18 -15.65 -13.33 -9.27
C TRP A 18 -15.14 -11.96 -9.77
N ILE A 19 -15.90 -11.28 -10.64
CA ILE A 19 -15.56 -9.94 -11.14
C ILE A 19 -15.51 -8.88 -10.04
N LEU A 20 -16.11 -9.17 -8.87
CA LEU A 20 -16.00 -8.35 -7.67
C LEU A 20 -14.53 -8.12 -7.26
N ILE A 21 -13.64 -9.08 -7.52
CA ILE A 21 -12.21 -8.98 -7.16
C ILE A 21 -11.52 -7.85 -7.96
N PRO A 22 -11.41 -7.91 -9.30
CA PRO A 22 -10.72 -6.87 -10.06
C PRO A 22 -11.42 -5.51 -9.97
N ILE A 23 -12.76 -5.47 -9.88
CA ILE A 23 -13.49 -4.20 -9.67
C ILE A 23 -13.18 -3.62 -8.30
N GLY A 24 -13.21 -4.45 -7.25
CA GLY A 24 -12.79 -4.07 -5.90
C GLY A 24 -11.38 -3.49 -5.90
N MET A 25 -10.43 -4.14 -6.57
CA MET A 25 -9.06 -3.62 -6.67
C MET A 25 -8.98 -2.23 -7.29
N LEU A 26 -9.69 -2.00 -8.40
CA LEU A 26 -9.74 -0.70 -9.06
C LEU A 26 -10.37 0.36 -8.17
N ILE A 27 -11.49 0.03 -7.53
CA ILE A 27 -12.17 0.92 -6.59
C ILE A 27 -11.24 1.27 -5.43
N GLY A 28 -10.58 0.29 -4.81
CA GLY A 28 -9.64 0.51 -3.70
C GLY A 28 -8.50 1.45 -4.07
N PHE A 29 -7.94 1.25 -5.27
CA PHE A 29 -6.91 2.14 -5.80
C PHE A 29 -7.40 3.60 -5.90
N PHE A 30 -8.56 3.82 -6.51
CA PHE A 30 -9.09 5.17 -6.71
C PHE A 30 -9.60 5.81 -5.43
N VAL A 31 -10.14 5.03 -4.49
CA VAL A 31 -10.61 5.53 -3.19
C VAL A 31 -9.44 6.06 -2.38
N VAL A 32 -8.33 5.33 -2.28
CA VAL A 32 -7.13 5.82 -1.58
C VAL A 32 -6.53 7.02 -2.31
N LYS A 33 -6.51 7.00 -3.63
CA LYS A 33 -6.06 8.14 -4.42
C LYS A 33 -6.95 9.38 -4.23
N ALA A 34 -8.23 9.21 -3.94
CA ALA A 34 -9.18 10.29 -3.70
C ALA A 34 -9.21 10.76 -2.24
N GLU A 35 -8.72 9.96 -1.29
CA GLU A 35 -8.75 10.25 0.15
C GLU A 35 -7.91 11.49 0.50
N PRO A 36 -8.53 12.60 0.94
CA PRO A 36 -7.81 13.83 1.27
C PRO A 36 -6.75 13.65 2.36
N ALA A 37 -7.01 12.79 3.35
CA ALA A 37 -6.07 12.54 4.43
C ALA A 37 -4.75 11.92 3.92
N VAL A 38 -4.82 11.08 2.88
CA VAL A 38 -3.63 10.51 2.23
C VAL A 38 -2.82 11.61 1.54
N HIS A 39 -3.47 12.56 0.87
CA HIS A 39 -2.75 13.70 0.25
C HIS A 39 -2.04 14.56 1.29
N VAL A 40 -2.68 14.84 2.43
CA VAL A 40 -2.08 15.60 3.53
C VAL A 40 -0.85 14.88 4.08
N LEU A 41 -0.98 13.59 4.41
CA LEU A 41 0.12 12.75 4.86
C LEU A 41 1.28 12.75 3.86
N THR A 42 0.99 12.57 2.57
CA THR A 42 2.05 12.48 1.55
C THR A 42 2.87 13.75 1.41
N ARG A 43 2.23 14.92 1.51
CA ARG A 43 2.93 16.21 1.50
C ARG A 43 3.76 16.40 2.77
N GLN A 44 3.21 16.06 3.94
CA GLN A 44 3.95 16.14 5.21
C GLN A 44 5.22 15.28 5.17
N VAL A 45 5.13 14.07 4.62
CA VAL A 45 6.28 13.18 4.46
C VAL A 45 7.30 13.74 3.46
N GLU A 46 6.85 14.31 2.34
CA GLU A 46 7.74 14.95 1.36
C GLU A 46 8.49 16.13 1.99
N ASP A 47 7.78 17.01 2.71
CA ASP A 47 8.35 18.17 3.41
C ASP A 47 9.35 17.73 4.50
N MET A 48 8.97 16.78 5.36
CA MET A 48 9.82 16.26 6.43
C MET A 48 11.04 15.49 5.91
N SER A 49 10.94 14.90 4.72
CA SER A 49 12.05 14.18 4.08
C SER A 49 12.92 15.06 3.18
N SER A 50 12.67 16.38 3.15
CA SER A 50 13.35 17.33 2.25
C SER A 50 13.29 16.89 0.77
N GLY A 51 12.14 16.35 0.36
CA GLY A 51 11.91 15.86 -1.00
C GLY A 51 12.50 14.47 -1.31
N ALA A 52 13.16 13.81 -0.35
CA ALA A 52 13.72 12.48 -0.57
C ALA A 52 12.62 11.44 -0.89
N ILE A 53 11.45 11.55 -0.27
CA ILE A 53 10.27 10.71 -0.53
C ILE A 53 9.24 11.54 -1.27
N SER A 54 9.08 11.32 -2.59
CA SER A 54 8.12 12.12 -3.36
C SER A 54 6.66 11.76 -3.03
N THR A 55 5.79 12.78 -3.01
CA THR A 55 4.34 12.61 -2.81
C THR A 55 3.77 11.57 -3.78
N LYS A 56 4.17 11.64 -5.07
CA LYS A 56 3.70 10.72 -6.11
C LYS A 56 4.06 9.27 -5.82
N ALA A 57 5.32 9.00 -5.46
CA ALA A 57 5.78 7.63 -5.20
C ALA A 57 4.99 7.00 -4.04
N MET A 58 4.77 7.77 -2.97
CA MET A 58 4.04 7.26 -1.81
C MET A 58 2.54 7.11 -2.10
N LEU A 59 1.91 8.06 -2.80
CA LEU A 59 0.51 7.98 -3.20
C LEU A 59 0.24 6.75 -4.08
N TYR A 60 1.07 6.50 -5.09
CA TYR A 60 0.93 5.33 -5.95
C TYR A 60 1.19 4.02 -5.19
N SER A 61 2.23 3.98 -4.34
CA SER A 61 2.53 2.80 -3.52
C SER A 61 1.36 2.42 -2.61
N LEU A 62 0.78 3.41 -1.91
CA LEU A 62 -0.40 3.23 -1.06
C LEU A 62 -1.62 2.78 -1.87
N SER A 63 -1.91 3.46 -2.98
CA SER A 63 -3.09 3.16 -3.81
C SER A 63 -3.02 1.76 -4.41
N ILE A 64 -1.85 1.34 -4.92
CA ILE A 64 -1.64 -0.02 -5.46
C ILE A 64 -1.77 -1.06 -4.35
N GLY A 65 -1.15 -0.81 -3.20
CA GLY A 65 -1.25 -1.69 -2.03
C GLY A 65 -2.68 -1.93 -1.61
N VAL A 66 -3.43 -0.85 -1.40
CA VAL A 66 -4.81 -0.93 -0.89
C VAL A 66 -5.74 -1.51 -1.95
N GLY A 67 -5.52 -1.21 -3.23
CA GLY A 67 -6.20 -1.90 -4.32
C GLY A 67 -6.01 -3.42 -4.24
N LEU A 68 -4.76 -3.90 -4.14
CA LEU A 68 -4.47 -5.33 -3.98
C LEU A 68 -5.12 -5.92 -2.72
N SER A 69 -5.00 -5.24 -1.59
CA SER A 69 -5.61 -5.67 -0.33
C SER A 69 -7.13 -5.77 -0.42
N LEU A 70 -7.77 -4.83 -1.12
CA LEU A 70 -9.21 -4.87 -1.32
C LEU A 70 -9.63 -6.01 -2.25
N GLY A 71 -8.83 -6.31 -3.29
CA GLY A 71 -9.01 -7.52 -4.09
C GLY A 71 -8.99 -8.80 -3.25
N ILE A 72 -8.01 -8.92 -2.35
CA ILE A 72 -7.92 -10.06 -1.42
C ILE A 72 -9.12 -10.07 -0.47
N ALA A 73 -9.59 -8.91 -0.01
CA ALA A 73 -10.80 -8.82 0.82
C ALA A 73 -12.06 -9.26 0.07
N MET A 74 -12.21 -8.91 -1.22
CA MET A 74 -13.31 -9.40 -2.06
C MET A 74 -13.22 -10.91 -2.30
N LEU A 75 -12.00 -11.43 -2.51
CA LEU A 75 -11.77 -12.87 -2.58
C LEU A 75 -12.22 -13.56 -1.30
N ARG A 76 -11.95 -12.97 -0.13
CA ARG A 76 -12.41 -13.47 1.17
C ARG A 76 -13.93 -13.51 1.27
N ILE A 77 -14.61 -12.44 0.86
CA ILE A 77 -16.08 -12.38 0.87
C ILE A 77 -16.67 -13.50 -0.01
N LEU A 78 -16.05 -13.79 -1.16
CA LEU A 78 -16.51 -14.84 -2.06
C LEU A 78 -16.22 -16.27 -1.55
N THR A 79 -15.14 -16.46 -0.78
CA THR A 79 -14.64 -17.79 -0.41
C THR A 79 -14.86 -18.17 1.05
N GLY A 80 -15.18 -17.20 1.92
CA GLY A 80 -15.31 -17.41 3.36
C GLY A 80 -13.99 -17.70 4.09
N VAL A 81 -12.84 -17.46 3.45
CA VAL A 81 -11.52 -17.69 4.08
C VAL A 81 -11.35 -16.80 5.31
N SER A 82 -10.82 -17.37 6.39
CA SER A 82 -10.56 -16.61 7.62
C SER A 82 -9.58 -15.47 7.40
N ILE A 83 -9.91 -14.30 7.95
CA ILE A 83 -9.05 -13.11 7.90
C ILE A 83 -7.66 -13.34 8.51
N MET A 84 -7.56 -14.25 9.47
CA MET A 84 -6.31 -14.55 10.18
C MET A 84 -5.23 -15.09 9.23
N VAL A 85 -5.62 -15.76 8.16
CA VAL A 85 -4.72 -16.26 7.11
C VAL A 85 -3.96 -15.12 6.44
N PHE A 86 -4.49 -13.90 6.45
CA PHE A 86 -3.86 -12.72 5.85
C PHE A 86 -3.21 -11.81 6.90
N LEU A 87 -3.88 -11.58 8.03
CA LEU A 87 -3.37 -10.67 9.06
C LEU A 87 -2.13 -11.20 9.75
N ILE A 88 -2.10 -12.49 10.13
CA ILE A 88 -0.95 -13.06 10.84
C ILE A 88 0.33 -12.95 9.97
N PRO A 89 0.37 -13.50 8.73
CA PRO A 89 1.57 -13.35 7.92
C PRO A 89 1.84 -11.91 7.52
N GLY A 90 0.80 -11.10 7.25
CA GLY A 90 0.99 -9.70 6.91
C GLY A 90 1.65 -8.88 8.02
N TYR A 91 1.20 -9.03 9.27
CA TYR A 91 1.84 -8.39 10.42
C TYR A 91 3.24 -8.97 10.71
N LEU A 92 3.43 -10.28 10.57
CA LEU A 92 4.76 -10.89 10.72
C LEU A 92 5.75 -10.33 9.70
N ILE A 93 5.34 -10.17 8.44
CA ILE A 93 6.16 -9.55 7.39
C ILE A 93 6.40 -8.09 7.72
N ALA A 94 5.38 -7.32 8.12
CA ALA A 94 5.52 -5.91 8.48
C ALA A 94 6.51 -5.70 9.64
N ILE A 95 6.42 -6.51 10.69
CA ILE A 95 7.36 -6.47 11.82
C ILE A 95 8.75 -6.85 11.35
N SER A 96 8.88 -7.91 10.54
CA SER A 96 10.18 -8.33 10.00
C SER A 96 10.84 -7.23 9.17
N LEU A 97 10.07 -6.57 8.29
CA LEU A 97 10.54 -5.46 7.45
C LEU A 97 11.04 -4.27 8.29
N SER A 98 10.44 -4.02 9.45
CA SER A 98 10.82 -2.89 10.31
C SER A 98 12.27 -2.94 10.82
N PHE A 99 12.86 -4.15 10.87
CA PHE A 99 14.27 -4.32 11.24
C PHE A 99 15.23 -3.97 10.09
N PHE A 100 14.77 -3.98 8.83
CA PHE A 100 15.62 -3.78 7.64
C PHE A 100 15.48 -2.40 7.00
N VAL A 101 14.38 -1.70 7.29
CA VAL A 101 13.98 -0.42 6.71
C VAL A 101 14.41 0.74 7.62
N PRO A 102 14.77 1.93 7.09
CA PRO A 102 15.04 3.09 7.93
C PRO A 102 13.82 3.47 8.80
N LYS A 103 14.06 3.83 10.08
CA LYS A 103 13.01 4.10 11.08
C LYS A 103 11.94 5.10 10.62
N VAL A 104 12.32 6.06 9.77
CA VAL A 104 11.41 7.05 9.17
C VAL A 104 10.29 6.36 8.40
N PHE A 105 10.60 5.40 7.52
CA PHE A 105 9.57 4.69 6.76
C PHE A 105 8.70 3.81 7.64
N THR A 106 9.26 3.18 8.68
CA THR A 106 8.46 2.41 9.65
C THR A 106 7.46 3.34 10.36
N GLY A 107 7.91 4.49 10.87
CA GLY A 107 7.03 5.48 11.51
C GLY A 107 5.91 5.95 10.58
N ILE A 108 6.26 6.32 9.35
CA ILE A 108 5.29 6.70 8.32
C ILE A 108 4.30 5.56 8.07
N ALA A 109 4.77 4.32 7.96
CA ALA A 109 3.93 3.18 7.64
C ALA A 109 2.85 2.92 8.71
N PHE A 110 3.18 3.09 9.99
CA PHE A 110 2.23 2.95 11.09
C PHE A 110 1.22 4.11 11.14
N ASP A 111 1.64 5.35 10.91
CA ASP A 111 0.74 6.51 10.84
C ASP A 111 -0.22 6.40 9.63
N SER A 112 0.32 5.93 8.51
CA SER A 112 -0.43 5.73 7.26
C SER A 112 -1.51 4.66 7.38
N GLY A 113 -1.37 3.70 8.31
CA GLY A 113 -2.37 2.66 8.56
C GLY A 113 -3.75 3.26 8.88
N GLY A 114 -3.78 4.19 9.83
CA GLY A 114 -5.00 4.90 10.23
C GLY A 114 -5.57 5.78 9.10
N VAL A 115 -4.67 6.45 8.36
CA VAL A 115 -5.03 7.32 7.23
C VAL A 115 -5.66 6.54 6.08
N ALA A 116 -5.11 5.37 5.73
CA ALA A 116 -5.65 4.51 4.67
C ALA A 116 -7.03 3.93 5.03
N SER A 117 -7.25 3.62 6.31
CA SER A 117 -8.56 3.24 6.84
C SER A 117 -9.48 4.44 7.14
N GLY A 118 -9.23 5.59 6.51
CA GLY A 118 -9.89 6.86 6.79
C GLY A 118 -11.37 6.95 6.36
N PRO A 119 -11.91 8.18 6.34
CA PRO A 119 -13.32 8.43 6.08
C PRO A 119 -13.86 7.84 4.77
N MET A 120 -13.09 7.84 3.69
CA MET A 120 -13.55 7.26 2.41
C MET A 120 -13.65 5.73 2.49
N THR A 121 -12.74 5.08 3.23
CA THR A 121 -12.82 3.62 3.48
C THR A 121 -14.08 3.30 4.28
N ALA A 122 -14.37 4.07 5.33
CA ALA A 122 -15.56 3.86 6.17
C ALA A 122 -16.87 4.16 5.43
N THR A 123 -16.89 5.16 4.55
CA THR A 123 -18.12 5.62 3.87
C THR A 123 -18.37 4.96 2.52
N PHE A 124 -17.36 4.35 1.90
CA PHE A 124 -17.50 3.72 0.59
C PHE A 124 -17.07 2.26 0.58
N LEU A 125 -15.83 1.95 0.98
CA LEU A 125 -15.31 0.59 0.89
C LEU A 125 -16.04 -0.37 1.82
N LEU A 126 -16.29 0.03 3.06
CA LEU A 126 -17.00 -0.80 4.04
C LEU A 126 -18.43 -1.06 3.58
N PRO A 127 -19.25 -0.07 3.22
CA PRO A 127 -20.56 -0.32 2.63
C PRO A 127 -20.51 -1.22 1.39
N LEU A 128 -19.52 -1.05 0.50
CA LEU A 128 -19.34 -1.93 -0.66
C LEU A 128 -19.12 -3.39 -0.27
N ALA A 129 -18.24 -3.64 0.70
CA ALA A 129 -18.04 -4.98 1.23
C ALA A 129 -19.30 -5.52 1.92
N MET A 130 -20.04 -4.68 2.65
CA MET A 130 -21.29 -5.07 3.31
C MET A 130 -22.35 -5.50 2.28
N GLY A 131 -22.55 -4.70 1.23
CA GLY A 131 -23.53 -5.01 0.18
C GLY A 131 -23.20 -6.28 -0.59
N ALA A 132 -21.92 -6.49 -0.90
CA ALA A 132 -21.46 -7.73 -1.52
C ALA A 132 -21.62 -8.95 -0.59
N CYS A 133 -21.26 -8.81 0.69
CA CYS A 133 -21.36 -9.86 1.69
C CYS A 133 -22.81 -10.27 1.94
N GLU A 134 -23.73 -9.31 2.06
CA GLU A 134 -25.15 -9.58 2.30
C GLU A 134 -25.79 -10.28 1.10
N GLN A 135 -25.46 -9.85 -0.12
CA GLN A 135 -25.93 -10.50 -1.34
C GLN A 135 -25.47 -11.96 -1.47
N LEU A 136 -24.27 -12.27 -0.94
CA LEU A 136 -23.70 -13.62 -0.96
C LEU A 136 -24.11 -14.46 0.27
N GLY A 137 -24.91 -13.91 1.20
CA GLY A 137 -25.35 -14.58 2.42
C GLY A 137 -24.24 -14.77 3.47
N GLY A 138 -23.16 -14.00 3.39
CA GLY A 138 -22.03 -14.05 4.32
C GLY A 138 -22.30 -13.31 5.64
N ASN A 139 -21.38 -13.44 6.60
CA ASN A 139 -21.51 -12.75 7.88
C ASN A 139 -20.87 -11.35 7.78
N VAL A 140 -21.70 -10.32 7.71
CA VAL A 140 -21.25 -8.92 7.57
C VAL A 140 -20.22 -8.53 8.65
N MET A 141 -20.37 -9.01 9.88
CA MET A 141 -19.47 -8.68 10.99
C MET A 141 -18.09 -9.33 10.85
N LEU A 142 -18.00 -10.55 10.30
CA LEU A 142 -16.73 -11.25 10.15
C LEU A 142 -16.08 -10.98 8.78
N ASP A 143 -16.89 -10.88 7.73
CA ASP A 143 -16.42 -10.81 6.35
C ASP A 143 -16.26 -9.36 5.88
N ALA A 144 -17.31 -8.54 5.99
CA ALA A 144 -17.27 -7.17 5.52
C ALA A 144 -16.46 -6.23 6.42
N PHE A 145 -16.60 -6.31 7.75
CA PHE A 145 -15.77 -5.47 8.65
C PHE A 145 -14.28 -5.81 8.57
N GLY A 146 -13.95 -7.04 8.19
CA GLY A 146 -12.57 -7.50 8.04
C GLY A 146 -11.76 -6.68 7.02
N ILE A 147 -12.42 -6.00 6.07
CA ILE A 147 -11.69 -5.15 5.11
C ILE A 147 -10.92 -4.03 5.82
N VAL A 148 -11.45 -3.50 6.93
CA VAL A 148 -10.85 -2.35 7.64
C VAL A 148 -9.48 -2.74 8.17
N ALA A 149 -9.37 -3.94 8.76
CA ALA A 149 -8.10 -4.47 9.24
C ALA A 149 -7.11 -4.71 8.10
N MET A 150 -7.57 -5.23 6.96
CA MET A 150 -6.71 -5.47 5.80
C MET A 150 -6.19 -4.16 5.19
N VAL A 151 -7.07 -3.16 5.02
CA VAL A 151 -6.70 -1.82 4.53
C VAL A 151 -5.75 -1.13 5.51
N ALA A 152 -5.99 -1.20 6.82
CA ALA A 152 -5.10 -0.60 7.83
C ALA A 152 -3.71 -1.27 7.89
N MET A 153 -3.63 -2.58 7.67
CA MET A 153 -2.35 -3.32 7.62
C MET A 153 -1.54 -2.98 6.35
N THR A 154 -2.21 -2.64 5.25
CA THR A 154 -1.56 -2.52 3.95
C THR A 154 -0.43 -1.47 3.88
N PRO A 155 -0.58 -0.26 4.43
CA PRO A 155 0.50 0.72 4.50
C PRO A 155 1.76 0.22 5.20
N LEU A 156 1.61 -0.65 6.22
CA LEU A 156 2.73 -1.26 6.92
C LEU A 156 3.59 -2.07 5.96
N LEU A 157 2.98 -2.73 4.97
CA LEU A 157 3.72 -3.48 3.96
C LEU A 157 4.24 -2.56 2.87
N THR A 158 3.39 -1.76 2.25
CA THR A 158 3.75 -1.03 1.02
C THR A 158 4.75 0.09 1.24
N ILE A 159 4.66 0.83 2.35
CA ILE A 159 5.60 1.92 2.65
C ILE A 159 6.96 1.36 3.07
N GLN A 160 6.98 0.26 3.83
CA GLN A 160 8.23 -0.39 4.21
C GLN A 160 8.93 -1.02 2.99
N ILE A 161 8.17 -1.62 2.07
CA ILE A 161 8.69 -2.10 0.78
C ILE A 161 9.26 -0.95 -0.05
N LEU A 162 8.54 0.18 -0.15
CA LEU A 162 9.06 1.39 -0.80
C LEU A 162 10.37 1.86 -0.16
N GLY A 163 10.43 1.87 1.18
CA GLY A 163 11.63 2.22 1.93
C GLY A 163 12.82 1.31 1.64
N LEU A 164 12.61 -0.01 1.48
CA LEU A 164 13.66 -0.94 1.04
C LEU A 164 14.15 -0.61 -0.36
N PHE A 165 13.24 -0.36 -1.31
CA PHE A 165 13.61 -0.01 -2.69
C PHE A 165 14.44 1.28 -2.74
N MET A 166 14.00 2.31 -2.00
CA MET A 166 14.72 3.59 -1.94
C MET A 166 16.09 3.46 -1.26
N LYS A 167 16.19 2.68 -0.17
CA LYS A 167 17.47 2.38 0.49
C LYS A 167 18.45 1.68 -0.46
N LYS A 168 17.98 0.68 -1.21
CA LYS A 168 18.80 -0.04 -2.20
C LYS A 168 19.24 0.88 -3.34
N LYS A 169 18.34 1.72 -3.85
CA LYS A 169 18.67 2.69 -4.90
C LYS A 169 19.75 3.66 -4.45
N LYS A 170 19.60 4.28 -3.27
CA LYS A 170 20.58 5.22 -2.72
C LYS A 170 21.96 4.57 -2.53
N LYS A 171 22.01 3.32 -2.06
CA LYS A 171 23.27 2.58 -1.93
C LYS A 171 23.94 2.41 -3.30
N LYS A 172 23.19 1.95 -4.30
CA LYS A 172 23.70 1.76 -5.67
C LYS A 172 24.24 3.07 -6.26
N ASP A 173 23.49 4.16 -6.13
CA ASP A 173 23.91 5.47 -6.64
C ASP A 173 25.22 5.95 -5.95
N THR A 174 25.41 5.63 -4.67
CA THR A 174 26.64 5.95 -3.92
C THR A 174 27.83 5.10 -4.37
N ASP A 175 27.62 3.79 -4.57
CA ASP A 175 28.65 2.86 -5.02
C ASP A 175 29.15 3.27 -6.44
N THR A 176 28.23 3.64 -7.34
CA THR A 176 28.57 4.10 -8.71
C THR A 176 29.34 5.42 -8.70
N LEU A 177 28.94 6.41 -7.91
CA LEU A 177 29.69 7.67 -7.78
C LEU A 177 31.10 7.45 -7.24
N GLN A 178 31.27 6.48 -6.33
CA GLN A 178 32.58 6.15 -5.78
C GLN A 178 33.48 5.47 -6.82
N GLU A 179 32.93 4.60 -7.68
CA GLU A 179 33.64 4.02 -8.82
C GLU A 179 34.08 5.09 -9.83
N ASP A 180 33.19 6.02 -10.20
CA ASP A 180 33.49 7.11 -11.13
C ASP A 180 34.64 7.99 -10.61
N ILE A 181 34.63 8.34 -9.32
CA ILE A 181 35.70 9.12 -8.69
C ILE A 181 37.02 8.35 -8.70
N ILE A 182 37.01 7.04 -8.39
CA ILE A 182 38.23 6.22 -8.40
C ILE A 182 38.84 6.15 -9.81
N MET A 183 38.01 5.93 -10.83
CA MET A 183 38.47 5.91 -12.23
C MET A 183 39.07 7.25 -12.65
N GLU A 184 38.44 8.37 -12.30
CA GLU A 184 38.94 9.72 -12.61
C GLU A 184 40.30 10.01 -11.92
N PHE A 185 40.48 9.54 -10.69
CA PHE A 185 41.77 9.63 -10.00
C PHE A 185 42.85 8.73 -10.61
N GLU A 186 42.51 7.50 -11.04
CA GLU A 186 43.45 6.59 -11.70
C GLU A 186 43.90 7.11 -13.07
N GLU A 187 42.97 7.65 -13.87
CA GLU A 187 43.30 8.30 -15.15
C GLU A 187 44.24 9.49 -14.93
N ALA A 188 43.91 10.39 -13.99
CA ALA A 188 44.75 11.55 -13.68
C ALA A 188 46.13 11.19 -13.10
N ALA A 189 46.25 10.03 -12.43
CA ALA A 189 47.52 9.53 -11.93
C ALA A 189 48.39 8.95 -13.05
N ASN A 190 47.80 8.19 -13.98
CA ASN A 190 48.50 7.60 -15.12
C ASN A 190 49.04 8.68 -16.08
N GLU A 191 48.26 9.73 -16.35
CA GLU A 191 48.71 10.86 -17.19
C GLU A 191 49.95 11.58 -16.63
N ARG A 192 50.13 11.60 -15.30
CA ARG A 192 51.30 12.23 -14.64
C ARG A 192 52.54 11.35 -14.62
N THR A 193 52.39 10.04 -14.82
CA THR A 193 53.53 9.11 -14.88
C THR A 193 54.10 8.94 -16.29
N GLU A 194 53.35 9.33 -17.32
CA GLU A 194 53.78 9.26 -18.73
C GLU A 194 54.40 10.56 -19.27
N SER A 195 54.42 11.63 -18.47
CA SER A 195 55.06 12.93 -18.76
C SER A 195 56.44 13.07 -18.12
#